data_AF-A0AAD6JIG9-F1
#
_entry.id   AF-A0AAD6JIG9-F1
#
_cell.length_a   1.000
_cell.length_b   1.000
_cell.length_c   1.000
_cell.angle_alpha   90.00
_cell.angle_beta   90.00
_cell.angle_gamma   90.00
#
_symmetry.space_group_name_H-M   'P 1'
#
loop_
_entity.id
_entity.type
_entity.pdbx_description
1 polymer ?
#
loop_
_entity_poly.entity_id
_entity_poly.type
_entity_poly.pdbx_seq_one_letter_code
_entity_poly.pdbx_strand_id
1 'polypeptide(L)'
;MSPIILLLYLSQSGSMKTIRLMPPMVYVLSYSTSSIHQDHPFVHSSGATSSPYLQTWEFPRCNLTELVHNLVRIFSRDHPFVYSPAASFTHPSLTSKMEALDRLSGMLHYDTIVLLAQTEDEMEDLYNLQPEMADVLVNWLRVNDAKSHGKKLEDDDIAFVAGDEDSRLLIESLATDSAIEDSMYALDKAVEQGVVSFDAYLKQVRMLAREQFFLRAKLVKLRDPLAFSIGLERD
;
A
#
# COMPACT_ATOMS: atom_id res chain seq x y z
N MET A 1 7.28 2.52 -34.61
CA MET A 1 8.63 3.00 -34.26
C MET A 1 8.84 4.37 -34.87
N SER A 2 9.20 5.36 -34.06
CA SER A 2 9.48 6.71 -34.56
C SER A 2 10.74 6.69 -35.43
N PRO A 3 10.79 7.44 -36.55
CA PRO A 3 11.99 7.49 -37.37
C PRO A 3 13.15 8.15 -36.60
N ILE A 4 14.30 7.49 -36.56
CA ILE A 4 15.52 8.05 -35.97
C ILE A 4 16.22 8.87 -37.06
N ILE A 5 16.29 10.19 -36.85
CA ILE A 5 16.99 11.10 -37.76
C ILE A 5 18.37 11.41 -37.18
N LEU A 6 19.40 11.11 -37.99
CA LEU A 6 20.80 11.35 -37.64
C LEU A 6 21.36 12.51 -38.45
N LEU A 7 22.07 13.41 -37.78
CA LEU A 7 22.83 14.49 -38.39
C LEU A 7 24.32 14.14 -38.33
N LEU A 8 24.94 14.02 -39.51
CA LEU A 8 26.36 13.70 -39.68
C LEU A 8 27.14 14.95 -40.09
N TYR A 9 28.04 15.42 -39.24
CA TYR A 9 29.00 16.48 -39.58
C TYR A 9 30.35 15.88 -39.98
N LEU A 10 30.82 16.25 -41.17
CA LEU A 10 32.14 15.91 -41.68
C LEU A 10 33.06 17.13 -41.52
N SER A 11 34.23 16.94 -40.89
CA SER A 11 35.20 18.02 -40.65
C SER A 11 35.80 18.51 -41.99
N GLN A 12 35.44 19.73 -42.41
CA GLN A 12 36.04 20.41 -43.57
C GLN A 12 37.30 21.18 -43.17
N SER A 13 38.35 20.47 -42.78
CA SER A 13 39.69 21.05 -42.68
C SER A 13 40.55 20.54 -43.84
N GLY A 14 40.56 21.29 -44.94
CA GLY A 14 41.59 21.26 -45.99
C GLY A 14 41.76 19.95 -46.79
N SER A 15 41.43 20.01 -48.08
CA SER A 15 41.59 18.97 -49.11
C SER A 15 40.71 17.71 -48.96
N MET A 16 40.06 17.31 -50.06
CA MET A 16 39.07 16.21 -50.17
C MET A 16 39.57 14.83 -49.69
N LYS A 17 40.89 14.69 -49.49
CA LYS A 17 41.55 13.47 -48.99
C LYS A 17 41.56 13.38 -47.45
N THR A 18 41.52 14.51 -46.75
CA THR A 18 41.68 14.58 -45.28
C THR A 18 40.38 14.25 -44.53
N ILE A 19 39.22 14.43 -45.18
CA ILE A 19 37.88 14.17 -44.61
C ILE A 19 37.70 12.71 -44.16
N ARG A 20 38.42 11.76 -44.76
CA ARG A 20 38.33 10.34 -44.39
C ARG A 20 39.15 9.95 -43.15
N LEU A 21 40.06 10.81 -42.72
CA LEU A 21 40.99 10.51 -41.62
C LEU A 21 40.39 10.80 -40.23
N MET A 22 39.32 11.59 -40.14
CA MET A 22 38.69 11.95 -38.87
C MET A 22 37.33 11.26 -38.72
N PRO A 23 36.93 10.85 -37.50
CA PRO A 23 35.60 10.34 -37.27
C PRO A 23 34.54 11.42 -37.55
N PRO A 24 33.40 11.06 -38.16
CA PRO A 24 32.27 11.98 -38.30
C PRO A 24 31.65 12.26 -36.93
N MET A 25 31.17 13.47 -36.72
CA MET A 25 30.36 13.78 -35.54
C MET A 25 28.90 13.40 -35.83
N VAL A 26 28.30 12.59 -34.97
CA VAL A 26 26.94 12.04 -35.16
C VAL A 26 26.02 12.55 -34.05
N TYR A 27 24.90 13.14 -34.45
CA TYR A 27 23.86 13.61 -33.53
C TYR A 27 22.51 12.98 -33.84
N VAL A 28 21.82 12.51 -32.81
CA VAL A 28 20.41 12.12 -32.86
C VAL A 28 19.56 13.37 -32.68
N LEU A 29 18.65 13.63 -33.63
CA LEU A 29 17.75 14.79 -33.56
C LEU A 29 16.48 14.43 -32.81
N SER A 30 16.25 15.09 -31.67
CA SER A 30 14.94 15.11 -31.00
C SER A 30 14.02 16.10 -31.70
N TYR A 31 12.79 15.68 -32.01
CA TYR A 31 11.69 16.58 -32.37
C TYR A 31 10.78 16.76 -31.16
N SER A 32 10.10 17.90 -31.10
CA SER A 32 9.47 18.57 -29.95
C SER A 32 8.62 17.74 -28.96
N THR A 33 8.38 16.46 -29.21
CA THR A 33 7.62 15.54 -28.34
C THR A 33 8.40 14.34 -27.82
N SER A 34 9.67 14.15 -28.25
CA SER A 34 10.49 12.97 -27.93
C SER A 34 11.77 13.38 -27.21
N SER A 35 11.88 13.17 -25.90
CA SER A 35 13.14 13.44 -25.16
C SER A 35 14.15 12.33 -25.41
N ILE A 36 15.44 12.68 -25.49
CA ILE A 36 16.52 11.68 -25.59
C ILE A 36 16.70 11.03 -24.21
N HIS A 37 16.84 9.70 -24.21
CA HIS A 37 17.01 8.91 -22.99
C HIS A 37 18.29 9.32 -22.25
N GLN A 38 18.18 9.69 -20.97
CA GLN A 38 19.31 10.23 -20.19
C GLN A 38 20.36 9.17 -19.83
N ASP A 39 19.95 7.90 -19.69
CA ASP A 39 20.84 6.79 -19.32
C ASP A 39 21.25 5.91 -20.52
N HIS A 40 21.13 6.41 -21.76
CA HIS A 40 21.45 5.60 -22.93
C HIS A 40 22.97 5.40 -23.06
N PRO A 41 23.48 4.15 -23.13
CA PRO A 41 24.91 3.85 -23.01
C PRO A 41 25.80 4.46 -24.10
N PHE A 42 25.21 4.83 -25.26
CA PHE A 42 25.93 5.37 -26.41
C PHE A 42 25.43 6.73 -26.89
N VAL A 43 24.46 7.36 -26.23
CA VAL A 43 23.87 8.65 -26.66
C VAL A 43 23.76 9.56 -25.46
N HIS A 44 24.37 10.73 -25.56
CA HIS A 44 24.28 11.76 -24.53
C HIS A 44 22.95 12.52 -24.62
N SER A 45 22.51 13.15 -23.52
CA SER A 45 21.37 14.07 -23.48
C SER A 45 21.39 15.22 -24.52
N SER A 46 22.55 15.52 -25.12
CA SER A 46 22.71 16.50 -26.20
C SER A 46 22.39 15.93 -27.60
N GLY A 47 22.11 14.62 -27.69
CA GLY A 47 21.98 13.88 -28.94
C GLY A 47 23.32 13.39 -29.51
N ALA A 48 24.46 13.80 -28.94
CA ALA A 48 25.77 13.33 -29.38
C ALA A 48 25.91 11.82 -29.18
N THR A 49 26.25 11.09 -30.25
CA THR A 49 26.41 9.63 -30.21
C THR A 49 27.88 9.26 -30.03
N SER A 50 28.19 8.47 -28.99
CA SER A 50 29.52 7.96 -28.70
C SER A 50 29.53 6.44 -28.85
N SER A 51 29.55 5.94 -30.09
CA SER A 51 29.69 4.50 -30.35
C SER A 51 31.16 4.07 -30.26
N PRO A 52 31.47 2.82 -29.85
CA PRO A 52 32.83 2.29 -29.85
C PRO A 52 33.50 2.35 -31.23
N TYR A 53 32.69 2.29 -32.29
CA TYR A 53 33.14 2.39 -33.67
C TYR A 53 33.63 3.81 -34.04
N LEU A 54 33.07 4.86 -33.41
CA LEU A 54 33.59 6.23 -33.55
C LEU A 54 34.86 6.44 -32.73
N GLN A 55 34.97 5.80 -31.56
CA GLN A 55 36.14 5.91 -30.68
C GLN A 55 37.39 5.25 -31.27
N THR A 56 37.21 4.18 -32.05
CA THR A 56 38.29 3.40 -32.68
C THR A 56 38.44 3.69 -34.18
N TRP A 57 37.92 4.84 -34.64
CA TRP A 57 37.90 5.18 -36.05
C TRP A 57 39.29 5.26 -36.67
N GLU A 58 39.57 4.39 -37.64
CA GLU A 58 40.83 4.37 -38.37
C GLU A 58 40.58 4.09 -39.85
N PHE A 59 40.89 5.05 -40.70
CA PHE A 59 40.82 4.85 -42.15
C PHE A 59 42.04 4.05 -42.65
N PRO A 60 41.87 3.08 -43.56
CA PRO A 60 40.67 2.73 -44.33
C PRO A 60 39.79 1.63 -43.73
N ARG A 61 40.09 1.16 -42.51
CA ARG A 61 39.32 0.08 -41.86
C ARG A 61 37.89 0.53 -41.54
N CYS A 62 37.72 1.80 -41.17
CA CYS A 62 36.43 2.38 -40.86
C CYS A 62 35.83 3.14 -42.05
N ASN A 63 34.55 2.89 -42.33
CA ASN A 63 33.75 3.64 -43.30
C ASN A 63 32.35 3.99 -42.75
N LEU A 64 31.65 4.89 -43.46
CA LEU A 64 30.32 5.40 -43.07
C LEU A 64 29.22 4.34 -43.15
N THR A 65 29.29 3.42 -44.10
CA THR A 65 28.30 2.34 -44.25
C THR A 65 28.30 1.45 -43.01
N GLU A 66 29.48 1.03 -42.56
CA GLU A 66 29.62 0.19 -41.37
C GLU A 66 29.29 0.97 -40.09
N LEU A 67 29.56 2.28 -40.04
CA LEU A 67 29.09 3.14 -38.96
C LEU A 67 27.57 3.10 -38.86
N VAL A 68 26.86 3.29 -39.98
CA VAL A 68 25.39 3.25 -40.00
C VAL A 68 24.88 1.87 -39.57
N HIS A 69 25.47 0.78 -40.06
CA HIS A 69 25.08 -0.57 -39.61
C HIS A 69 25.29 -0.79 -38.11
N ASN A 70 26.38 -0.27 -37.56
CA ASN A 70 26.62 -0.34 -36.11
C ASN A 70 25.61 0.50 -35.33
N LEU A 71 25.28 1.70 -35.78
CA LEU A 71 24.27 2.55 -35.14
C LEU A 71 22.88 1.92 -35.21
N VAL A 72 22.49 1.36 -36.36
CA VAL A 72 21.22 0.60 -36.50
C VAL A 72 21.18 -0.55 -35.50
N ARG A 73 22.27 -1.32 -35.35
CA ARG A 73 22.33 -2.43 -34.40
C ARG A 73 22.22 -1.98 -32.95
N ILE A 74 22.82 -0.84 -32.59
CA ILE A 74 22.72 -0.24 -31.25
C ILE A 74 21.29 0.22 -31.01
N PHE A 75 20.72 1.01 -31.91
CA PHE A 75 19.37 1.58 -31.75
C PHE A 75 18.23 0.58 -31.89
N SER A 76 18.48 -0.58 -32.51
CA SER A 76 17.51 -1.70 -32.53
C SER A 76 17.42 -2.40 -31.18
N ARG A 77 18.45 -2.29 -30.33
CA ARG A 77 18.49 -2.90 -29.00
C ARG A 77 17.99 -1.94 -27.93
N ASP A 78 18.37 -0.68 -28.05
CA ASP A 78 17.97 0.38 -27.12
C ASP A 78 17.64 1.65 -27.91
N HIS A 79 16.41 2.13 -27.82
CA HIS A 79 15.93 3.20 -28.66
C HIS A 79 16.32 4.57 -28.08
N PRO A 80 16.87 5.52 -28.87
CA PRO A 80 17.47 6.75 -28.33
C PRO A 80 16.45 7.76 -27.76
N PHE A 81 15.15 7.59 -28.02
CA PHE A 81 14.09 8.45 -27.48
C PHE A 81 13.28 7.75 -26.40
N VAL A 82 12.97 8.49 -25.32
CA VAL A 82 11.98 8.13 -24.32
C VAL A 82 10.60 8.09 -24.97
N TYR A 83 9.89 6.98 -24.79
CA TYR A 83 8.52 6.87 -25.27
C TYR A 83 7.63 7.83 -24.47
N SER A 84 7.16 8.91 -25.13
CA SER A 84 6.26 9.89 -24.53
C SER A 84 4.80 9.55 -24.86
N PRO A 85 3.91 9.37 -23.87
CA PRO A 85 2.52 8.98 -24.08
C PRO A 85 1.65 10.07 -24.74
N ALA A 86 2.17 11.29 -24.98
CA ALA A 86 1.37 12.42 -25.44
C ALA A 86 1.36 12.64 -26.97
N ALA A 87 2.15 11.89 -27.75
CA ALA A 87 2.35 12.19 -29.17
C ALA A 87 2.03 11.03 -30.10
N SER A 88 0.78 10.57 -30.15
CA SER A 88 0.21 9.99 -31.37
C SER A 88 -1.29 9.72 -31.25
N PHE A 89 -2.10 10.74 -31.53
CA PHE A 89 -3.46 10.51 -32.02
C PHE A 89 -3.41 10.04 -33.48
N THR A 90 -2.95 8.81 -33.73
CA THR A 90 -3.24 8.11 -34.99
C THR A 90 -4.58 7.43 -34.87
N HIS A 91 -5.49 7.73 -35.81
CA HIS A 91 -6.84 7.20 -35.86
C HIS A 91 -6.88 5.66 -35.67
N PRO A 92 -7.76 5.12 -34.81
CA PRO A 92 -7.75 3.72 -34.38
C PRO A 92 -7.86 2.69 -35.52
N SER A 93 -8.22 3.11 -36.74
CA SER A 93 -8.41 2.24 -37.90
C SER A 93 -7.12 1.80 -38.62
N LEU A 94 -5.94 2.30 -38.25
CA LEU A 94 -4.67 2.03 -38.99
C LEU A 94 -3.61 1.27 -38.19
N THR A 95 -3.92 0.87 -36.96
CA THR A 95 -2.97 0.22 -36.05
C THR A 95 -3.13 -1.30 -36.14
N SER A 96 -2.04 -2.04 -36.36
CA SER A 96 -2.10 -3.52 -36.34
C SER A 96 -2.51 -4.01 -34.95
N LYS A 97 -3.23 -5.14 -34.85
CA LYS A 97 -3.62 -5.76 -33.57
C LYS A 97 -2.43 -5.92 -32.62
N MET A 98 -1.26 -6.29 -33.17
CA MET A 98 -0.03 -6.45 -32.40
C MET A 98 0.42 -5.11 -31.79
N GLU A 99 0.38 -4.03 -32.57
CA GLU A 99 0.76 -2.70 -32.12
C GLU A 99 -0.24 -2.13 -31.11
N ALA A 100 -1.54 -2.40 -31.27
CA ALA A 100 -2.55 -2.05 -30.28
C ALA A 100 -2.35 -2.78 -28.94
N LEU A 101 -1.98 -4.07 -28.98
CA LEU A 101 -1.68 -4.86 -27.78
C LEU A 101 -0.40 -4.39 -27.08
N ASP A 102 0.65 -4.06 -27.83
CA ASP A 102 1.90 -3.56 -27.28
C ASP A 102 1.69 -2.21 -26.58
N ARG A 103 0.87 -1.34 -27.16
CA ARG A 103 0.45 -0.08 -26.54
C ARG A 103 -0.32 -0.28 -25.25
N LEU A 104 -1.28 -1.22 -25.24
CA LEU A 104 -2.04 -1.56 -24.04
C LEU A 104 -1.13 -2.13 -22.96
N SER A 105 -0.19 -3.01 -23.33
CA SER A 105 0.79 -3.59 -22.42
C SER A 105 1.68 -2.52 -21.79
N GLY A 106 2.15 -1.55 -22.59
CA GLY A 106 2.91 -0.41 -22.08
C GLY A 106 2.08 0.44 -21.11
N MET A 107 0.85 0.81 -21.50
CA MET A 107 -0.04 1.60 -20.64
C MET A 107 -0.33 0.91 -19.30
N LEU A 108 -0.69 -0.37 -19.33
CA LEU A 108 -0.93 -1.14 -18.12
C LEU A 108 0.32 -1.27 -17.25
N HIS A 109 1.50 -1.42 -17.85
CA HIS A 109 2.76 -1.49 -17.11
C HIS A 109 3.04 -0.18 -16.36
N TYR A 110 2.87 0.97 -17.02
CA TYR A 110 3.03 2.27 -16.39
C TYR A 110 1.99 2.54 -15.31
N ASP A 111 0.71 2.29 -15.59
CA ASP A 111 -0.37 2.43 -14.60
C ASP A 111 -0.08 1.58 -13.37
N THR A 112 0.38 0.34 -13.56
CA THR A 112 0.76 -0.57 -12.48
C THR A 112 1.92 0.00 -11.65
N ILE A 113 2.96 0.53 -12.29
CA ILE A 113 4.11 1.11 -11.59
C ILE A 113 3.68 2.34 -10.76
N VAL A 114 2.88 3.23 -11.34
CA VAL A 114 2.42 4.44 -10.65
C VAL A 114 1.55 4.09 -9.45
N LEU A 115 0.63 3.14 -9.61
CA LEU A 115 -0.22 2.68 -8.50
C LEU A 115 0.61 2.04 -7.39
N LEU A 116 1.61 1.22 -7.73
CA LEU A 116 2.48 0.60 -6.72
C LEU A 116 3.25 1.63 -5.92
N ALA A 117 3.85 2.62 -6.59
CA ALA A 117 4.56 3.72 -5.91
C ALA A 117 3.62 4.50 -4.98
N GLN A 118 2.41 4.81 -5.45
CA GLN A 118 1.40 5.49 -4.62
C GLN A 118 1.01 4.65 -3.39
N THR A 119 0.81 3.34 -3.56
CA THR A 119 0.44 2.47 -2.43
C THR A 119 1.58 2.31 -1.42
N GLU A 120 2.83 2.41 -1.86
CA GLU A 120 4.00 2.37 -1.00
C GLU A 120 4.10 3.66 -0.19
N ASP A 121 3.93 4.82 -0.82
CA ASP A 121 3.85 6.13 -0.16
C ASP A 121 2.70 6.17 0.88
N GLU A 122 1.49 5.73 0.50
CA GLU A 122 0.33 5.68 1.41
C GLU A 122 0.56 4.75 2.62
N MET A 123 1.25 3.63 2.41
CA MET A 123 1.60 2.70 3.48
C MET A 123 2.65 3.30 4.42
N GLU A 124 3.65 4.00 3.88
CA GLU A 124 4.66 4.69 4.67
C GLU A 124 4.04 5.84 5.49
N ASP A 125 3.13 6.62 4.90
CA ASP A 125 2.36 7.65 5.60
C ASP A 125 1.55 7.05 6.77
N LEU A 126 0.82 5.95 6.53
CA LEU A 126 0.07 5.26 7.59
C LEU A 126 0.98 4.71 8.70
N TYR A 127 2.16 4.19 8.35
CA TYR A 127 3.14 3.72 9.31
C TYR A 127 3.68 4.88 10.18
N ASN A 128 3.89 6.04 9.58
CA ASN A 128 4.36 7.25 10.27
C ASN A 128 3.27 7.89 11.16
N LEU A 129 1.98 7.69 10.87
CA LEU A 129 0.87 8.12 11.73
C LEU A 129 0.69 7.22 12.98
N GLN A 130 1.18 5.98 12.95
CA GLN A 130 1.08 5.05 14.08
C GLN A 130 1.74 5.56 15.39
N PRO A 131 3.00 6.07 15.38
CA PRO A 131 3.62 6.63 16.59
C PRO A 131 2.90 7.87 17.10
N GLU A 132 2.34 8.70 16.22
CA GLU A 132 1.60 9.90 16.61
C GLU A 132 0.33 9.54 17.39
N MET A 133 -0.40 8.52 16.92
CA MET A 133 -1.55 7.98 17.64
C MET A 133 -1.14 7.40 19.01
N ALA A 134 0.00 6.71 19.08
CA ALA A 134 0.55 6.19 20.32
C ALA A 134 0.91 7.32 21.29
N ASP A 135 1.54 8.39 20.82
CA ASP A 135 1.88 9.57 21.62
C ASP A 135 0.65 10.31 22.12
N VAL A 136 -0.40 10.44 21.30
CA VAL A 136 -1.70 10.99 21.72
C VAL A 136 -2.29 10.16 22.86
N LEU A 137 -2.28 8.84 22.75
CA LEU A 137 -2.77 7.93 23.79
C LEU A 137 -1.91 8.00 25.06
N VAL A 138 -0.59 8.00 24.93
CA VAL A 138 0.35 8.12 26.06
C VAL A 138 0.15 9.46 26.77
N ASN A 139 -0.02 10.55 26.03
CA ASN A 139 -0.25 11.86 26.61
C ASN A 139 -1.64 11.95 27.27
N TRP A 140 -2.67 11.35 26.67
CA TRP A 140 -4.00 11.26 27.27
C TRP A 140 -3.97 10.45 28.56
N LEU A 141 -3.33 9.28 28.56
CA LEU A 141 -3.14 8.44 29.75
C LEU A 141 -2.42 9.20 30.85
N ARG A 142 -1.31 9.88 30.54
CA ARG A 142 -0.57 10.69 31.51
C ARG A 142 -1.43 11.78 32.15
N VAL A 143 -2.26 12.45 31.35
CA VAL A 143 -3.18 13.50 31.84
C VAL A 143 -4.33 12.90 32.65
N ASN A 144 -4.81 11.71 32.29
CA ASN A 144 -5.95 11.08 32.93
C ASN A 144 -5.55 10.34 34.23
N ASP A 145 -4.39 9.70 34.29
CA ASP A 145 -3.83 9.11 35.51
C ASP A 145 -3.54 10.16 36.58
N ALA A 146 -3.06 11.34 36.16
CA ALA A 146 -2.88 12.48 37.06
C ALA A 146 -4.21 13.03 37.62
N LYS A 147 -5.34 12.78 36.91
CA LYS A 147 -6.69 13.19 37.34
C LYS A 147 -7.42 12.09 38.15
N SER A 148 -7.05 10.82 37.98
CA SER A 148 -7.63 9.70 38.73
C SER A 148 -7.03 9.53 40.13
N HIS A 149 -5.86 10.12 40.39
CA HIS A 149 -5.20 10.17 41.70
C HIS A 149 -5.86 11.13 42.72
N GLY A 150 -7.19 11.13 42.79
CA GLY A 150 -7.99 11.80 43.82
C GLY A 150 -8.81 10.85 44.69
N LYS A 151 -8.92 9.56 44.32
CA LYS A 151 -9.68 8.58 45.10
C LYS A 151 -8.82 7.33 45.29
N LYS A 152 -8.08 7.31 46.40
CA LYS A 152 -7.42 6.11 46.91
C LYS A 152 -8.50 5.08 47.21
N LEU A 153 -8.70 4.13 46.30
CA LEU A 153 -9.48 2.91 46.53
C LEU A 153 -8.48 1.84 46.98
N GLU A 154 -8.74 1.25 48.15
CA GLU A 154 -7.82 0.38 48.90
C GLU A 154 -7.78 -1.08 48.39
N ASP A 155 -7.87 -1.31 47.08
CA ASP A 155 -7.86 -2.67 46.52
C ASP A 155 -6.93 -2.73 45.31
N ASP A 156 -5.69 -3.17 45.53
CA ASP A 156 -4.61 -3.24 44.52
C ASP A 156 -4.94 -4.20 43.35
N ASP A 157 -6.02 -4.99 43.46
CA ASP A 157 -6.42 -5.99 42.47
C ASP A 157 -7.39 -5.45 41.37
N ILE A 158 -7.88 -4.21 41.48
CA ILE A 158 -8.83 -3.64 40.50
C ILE A 158 -8.14 -2.57 39.65
N ALA A 159 -7.35 -3.01 38.66
CA ALA A 159 -6.66 -2.11 37.72
C ALA A 159 -7.61 -1.32 36.81
N PHE A 160 -8.84 -1.81 36.60
CA PHE A 160 -9.83 -1.19 35.71
C PHE A 160 -11.20 -1.16 36.39
N VAL A 161 -11.81 0.03 36.42
CA VAL A 161 -13.17 0.24 36.95
C VAL A 161 -14.05 0.74 35.80
N ALA A 162 -15.32 0.36 35.81
CA ALA A 162 -16.31 0.90 34.90
C ALA A 162 -16.42 2.43 35.05
N GLY A 163 -16.48 3.15 33.93
CA GLY A 163 -16.53 4.62 33.93
C GLY A 163 -17.85 5.21 34.42
N ASP A 164 -18.92 4.41 34.40
CA ASP A 164 -20.28 4.78 34.78
C ASP A 164 -21.01 3.60 35.45
N GLU A 165 -22.09 3.90 36.17
CA GLU A 165 -22.85 2.91 36.95
C GLU A 165 -23.51 1.85 36.06
N ASP A 166 -23.95 2.22 34.85
CA ASP A 166 -24.59 1.28 33.92
C ASP A 166 -23.56 0.28 33.38
N SER A 167 -22.37 0.74 33.01
CA SER A 167 -21.22 -0.11 32.66
C SER A 167 -20.81 -1.03 33.81
N ARG A 168 -20.84 -0.53 35.06
CA ARG A 168 -20.54 -1.33 36.24
C ARG A 168 -21.56 -2.47 36.40
N LEU A 169 -22.85 -2.14 36.32
CA LEU A 169 -23.94 -3.09 36.40
C LEU A 169 -23.94 -4.09 35.24
N LEU A 170 -23.53 -3.67 34.03
CA LEU A 170 -23.37 -4.53 32.86
C LEU A 170 -22.28 -5.57 33.10
N ILE A 171 -21.08 -5.13 33.52
CA ILE A 171 -19.94 -6.02 33.80
C ILE A 171 -20.28 -6.99 34.93
N GLU A 172 -20.86 -6.50 36.02
CA GLU A 172 -21.28 -7.34 37.14
C GLU A 172 -22.33 -8.37 36.72
N SER A 173 -23.33 -7.98 35.92
CA SER A 173 -24.38 -8.90 35.45
C SER A 173 -23.84 -9.92 34.44
N LEU A 174 -22.83 -9.58 33.64
CA LEU A 174 -22.14 -10.53 32.75
C LEU A 174 -21.30 -11.53 33.54
N ALA A 175 -20.53 -11.03 34.51
CA ALA A 175 -19.70 -11.87 35.36
C ALA A 175 -20.54 -12.88 36.15
N THR A 176 -21.69 -12.47 36.68
CA THR A 176 -22.60 -13.38 37.39
C THR A 176 -23.27 -14.39 36.45
N ASP A 177 -23.64 -14.01 35.22
CA ASP A 177 -24.17 -14.96 34.22
C ASP A 177 -23.15 -16.07 33.91
N SER A 178 -21.88 -15.71 33.69
CA SER A 178 -20.80 -16.69 33.46
C SER A 178 -20.53 -17.57 34.69
N ALA A 179 -20.51 -16.99 35.89
CA ALA A 179 -20.32 -17.76 37.13
C ALA A 179 -21.45 -18.78 37.38
N ILE A 180 -22.68 -18.46 36.95
CA ILE A 180 -23.80 -19.40 37.02
C ILE A 180 -23.58 -20.59 36.07
N GLU A 181 -23.07 -20.37 34.86
CA GLU A 181 -22.76 -21.46 33.92
C GLU A 181 -21.71 -22.40 34.50
N ASP A 182 -20.64 -21.86 35.07
CA ASP A 182 -19.59 -22.65 35.74
C ASP A 182 -20.15 -23.45 36.93
N SER A 183 -21.05 -22.82 37.71
CA SER A 183 -21.70 -23.47 38.86
C SER A 183 -22.63 -24.61 38.43
N MET A 184 -23.40 -24.44 37.35
CA MET A 184 -24.25 -25.50 36.80
C MET A 184 -23.39 -26.65 36.27
N TYR A 185 -22.31 -26.36 35.55
CA TYR A 185 -21.37 -27.38 35.09
C TYR A 185 -20.75 -28.17 36.24
N ALA A 186 -20.35 -27.51 37.33
CA ALA A 186 -19.82 -28.18 38.52
C ALA A 186 -20.87 -29.07 39.19
N LEU A 187 -22.14 -28.61 39.25
CA LEU A 187 -23.26 -29.39 39.78
C LEU A 187 -23.56 -30.64 38.93
N ASP A 188 -23.48 -30.53 37.59
CA ASP A 188 -23.61 -31.66 36.67
C ASP A 188 -22.57 -32.74 36.99
N LYS A 189 -21.31 -32.33 37.21
CA LYS A 189 -20.23 -33.25 37.60
C LYS A 189 -20.41 -33.82 38.99
N ALA A 190 -20.90 -33.04 39.94
CA ALA A 190 -21.14 -33.50 41.30
C ALA A 190 -22.26 -34.55 41.37
N VAL A 191 -23.32 -34.43 40.55
CA VAL A 191 -24.38 -35.45 40.49
C VAL A 191 -23.95 -36.70 39.73
N GLU A 192 -23.18 -36.56 38.63
CA GLU A 192 -22.57 -37.70 37.92
C GLU A 192 -21.69 -38.56 38.83
N GLN A 193 -20.93 -37.92 39.74
CA GLN A 193 -20.05 -38.59 40.70
C GLN A 193 -20.79 -39.08 41.97
N GLY A 194 -22.09 -38.81 42.10
CA GLY A 194 -22.87 -39.18 43.27
C GLY A 194 -22.56 -38.38 44.55
N VAL A 195 -21.79 -37.29 44.44
CA VAL A 195 -21.47 -36.38 45.57
C VAL A 195 -22.72 -35.61 46.02
N VAL A 196 -23.62 -35.31 45.07
CA VAL A 196 -24.89 -34.61 45.31
C VAL A 196 -26.06 -35.49 44.89
N SER A 197 -27.12 -35.53 45.71
CA SER A 197 -28.36 -36.24 45.36
C SER A 197 -29.07 -35.58 44.17
N PHE A 198 -29.75 -36.37 43.35
CA PHE A 198 -30.47 -35.86 42.18
C PHE A 198 -31.54 -34.79 42.53
N ASP A 199 -32.25 -34.95 43.66
CA ASP A 199 -33.23 -33.96 44.11
C ASP A 199 -32.58 -32.62 44.49
N ALA A 200 -31.43 -32.67 45.16
CA ALA A 200 -30.66 -31.47 45.49
C ALA A 200 -30.11 -30.79 44.21
N TYR A 201 -29.60 -31.58 43.27
CA TYR A 201 -29.15 -31.08 41.96
C TYR A 201 -30.28 -30.35 41.22
N LEU A 202 -31.45 -30.96 41.06
CA LEU A 202 -32.58 -30.34 40.36
C LEU A 202 -33.06 -29.05 41.04
N LYS A 203 -33.03 -28.99 42.38
CA LYS A 203 -33.37 -27.77 43.13
C LYS A 203 -32.38 -26.66 42.83
N GLN A 204 -31.07 -26.93 42.89
CA GLN A 204 -30.04 -25.92 42.66
C GLN A 204 -30.02 -25.43 41.22
N VAL A 205 -30.04 -26.34 40.24
CA VAL A 205 -30.07 -25.97 38.81
C VAL A 205 -31.30 -25.12 38.48
N ARG A 206 -32.47 -25.44 39.05
CA ARG A 206 -33.68 -24.62 38.83
C ARG A 206 -33.55 -23.22 39.42
N MET A 207 -32.93 -23.07 40.59
CA MET A 207 -32.71 -21.75 41.19
C MET A 207 -31.72 -20.92 40.36
N LEU A 208 -30.59 -21.51 40.00
CA LEU A 208 -29.56 -20.86 39.18
C LEU A 208 -30.09 -20.48 37.79
N ALA A 209 -30.81 -21.37 37.11
CA ALA A 209 -31.40 -21.08 35.80
C ALA A 209 -32.44 -19.94 35.87
N ARG A 210 -33.19 -19.83 36.97
CA ARG A 210 -34.12 -18.71 37.18
C ARG A 210 -33.37 -17.40 37.34
N GLU A 211 -32.29 -17.38 38.11
CA GLU A 211 -31.44 -16.21 38.27
C GLU A 211 -30.78 -15.80 36.95
N GLN A 212 -30.23 -16.76 36.22
CA GLN A 212 -29.65 -16.58 34.89
C GLN A 212 -30.64 -15.93 33.91
N PHE A 213 -31.90 -16.38 33.91
CA PHE A 213 -32.95 -15.79 33.09
C PHE A 213 -33.15 -14.29 33.39
N PHE A 214 -33.21 -13.90 34.67
CA PHE A 214 -33.38 -12.50 35.05
C PHE A 214 -32.14 -11.65 34.72
N LEU A 215 -30.93 -12.20 34.89
CA LEU A 215 -29.69 -11.53 34.52
C LEU A 215 -29.63 -11.27 33.00
N ARG A 216 -29.93 -12.27 32.17
CA ARG A 216 -29.97 -12.11 30.71
C ARG A 216 -31.05 -11.12 30.27
N ALA A 217 -32.23 -11.16 30.88
CA ALA A 217 -33.27 -10.18 30.61
C ALA A 217 -32.83 -8.75 30.99
N LYS A 218 -32.09 -8.57 32.09
CA LYS A 218 -31.51 -7.28 32.49
C LYS A 218 -30.42 -6.83 31.50
N LEU A 219 -29.54 -7.73 31.07
CA LEU A 219 -28.48 -7.45 30.09
C LEU A 219 -29.02 -7.01 28.73
N VAL A 220 -30.11 -7.63 28.25
CA VAL A 220 -30.77 -7.20 27.00
C VAL A 220 -31.22 -5.74 27.10
N LYS A 221 -31.80 -5.33 28.24
CA LYS A 221 -32.22 -3.94 28.46
C LYS A 221 -31.05 -2.97 28.52
N LEU A 222 -29.93 -3.37 29.12
CA LEU A 222 -28.71 -2.54 29.19
C LEU A 222 -27.98 -2.44 27.85
N ARG A 223 -28.16 -3.42 26.96
CA ARG A 223 -27.45 -3.50 25.67
C ARG A 223 -28.20 -2.83 24.51
N ASP A 224 -29.49 -2.57 24.62
CA ASP A 224 -30.29 -1.90 23.59
C ASP A 224 -30.07 -0.37 23.61
N PRO A 225 -29.36 0.21 22.62
CA PRO A 225 -29.15 1.67 22.55
C PRO A 225 -30.46 2.44 22.30
N LEU A 226 -31.48 1.77 21.76
CA LEU A 226 -32.78 2.34 21.40
C LEU A 226 -33.83 2.28 22.52
N ALA A 227 -33.63 1.46 23.56
CA ALA A 227 -34.52 1.42 24.72
C ALA A 227 -34.38 2.70 25.59
N PHE A 228 -33.23 3.36 25.52
CA PHE A 228 -32.94 4.57 26.28
C PHE A 228 -33.65 5.82 25.72
N SER A 229 -33.94 5.86 24.42
CA SER A 229 -34.59 7.00 23.75
C SER A 229 -36.10 7.12 24.00
N ILE A 230 -36.73 6.13 24.64
CA ILE A 230 -38.18 6.11 24.92
C ILE A 230 -38.50 6.45 26.38
N GLY A 231 -37.49 6.58 27.25
CA GLY A 231 -37.68 6.75 28.70
C GLY A 231 -37.70 8.19 29.25
N LEU A 232 -37.45 9.21 28.43
CA LEU A 232 -37.42 10.61 28.88
C LEU A 232 -38.49 11.48 28.21
N GLU A 233 -39.75 11.06 28.26
CA GLU A 233 -40.88 12.00 28.21
C GLU A 233 -42.14 11.35 28.79
N ARG A 234 -42.38 11.60 30.08
CA ARG A 234 -43.67 11.58 30.80
C ARG A 234 -43.40 11.79 32.30
N ASP A 235 -43.21 13.04 32.71
CA ASP A 235 -44.23 13.93 33.30
C ASP A 235 -43.55 15.17 33.91
#